data_AF-A0A1W9J3I9-F1
#
_entry.id   AF-A0A1W9J3I9-F1
#
_cell.length_a   1.000
_cell.length_b   1.000
_cell.length_c   1.000
_cell.angle_alpha   90.00
_cell.angle_beta   90.00
_cell.angle_gamma   90.00
#
_symmetry.space_group_name_H-M   'P 1'
#
loop_
_entity.id
_entity.type
_entity.pdbx_description
1 polymer ?
#
loop_
_entity_poly.entity_id
_entity_poly.type
_entity_poly.pdbx_seq_one_letter_code
_entity_poly.pdbx_strand_id
1 'polypeptide(L)' 'MTWSREAEQRLENIPDFIRPMARKEIERVAKERGLVTITAQVMDETKDKFMKFM' A
#
# COMPACT_ATOMS: atom_id res chain seq x y z
N MET A 1 9.64 5.50 -5.06
CA MET A 1 8.30 5.17 -5.60
C MET A 1 7.42 6.38 -5.46
N THR A 2 6.69 6.70 -6.51
CA THR A 2 5.72 7.80 -6.48
C THR A 2 4.41 7.27 -5.94
N TRP A 3 3.76 8.00 -5.04
CA TRP A 3 2.41 7.64 -4.62
C TRP A 3 1.40 8.48 -5.38
N SER A 4 0.28 7.88 -5.80
CA SER A 4 -0.84 8.66 -6.29
C SER A 4 -1.54 9.33 -5.12
N ARG A 5 -2.16 10.48 -5.37
CA ARG A 5 -2.92 11.23 -4.37
C ARG A 5 -3.95 10.36 -3.63
N GLU A 6 -4.63 9.48 -4.36
CA GLU A 6 -5.61 8.53 -3.80
C GLU A 6 -4.95 7.50 -2.86
N ALA A 7 -3.76 7.00 -3.21
CA ALA A 7 -3.03 6.07 -2.37
C ALA A 7 -2.50 6.74 -1.10
N GLU A 8 -2.01 7.98 -1.20
CA GLU A 8 -1.59 8.76 -0.03
C GLU A 8 -2.75 8.98 0.93
N GLN A 9 -3.91 9.43 0.44
CA GLN A 9 -5.10 9.63 1.27
C GLN A 9 -5.53 8.34 1.99
N ARG A 10 -5.45 7.19 1.32
CA ARG A 10 -5.76 5.90 1.95
C ARG A 10 -4.72 5.52 3.00
N LEU A 11 -3.44 5.79 2.74
CA LEU A 11 -2.36 5.54 3.71
C LEU A 11 -2.51 6.42 4.95
N GLU A 12 -2.95 7.67 4.80
CA GLU A 12 -3.23 8.59 5.90
C GLU A 12 -4.39 8.11 6.80
N ASN A 13 -5.40 7.48 6.20
CA ASN A 13 -6.51 6.86 6.93
C ASN A 13 -6.10 5.62 7.75
N ILE A 14 -4.92 5.03 7.50
CA ILE A 14 -4.42 3.91 8.29
C ILE A 14 -3.86 4.44 9.63
N PRO A 15 -4.20 3.80 10.77
CA PRO A 15 -3.65 4.17 12.08
C PRO A 15 -2.12 4.18 12.10
N ASP A 16 -1.52 5.13 12.82
CA ASP A 16 -0.07 5.36 12.80
C ASP A 16 0.77 4.13 13.18
N PHE A 17 0.27 3.25 14.04
CA PHE A 17 0.98 2.04 14.45
C PHE A 17 1.05 0.96 13.35
N ILE A 18 0.09 0.94 12.41
CA ILE A 18 0.07 0.01 11.27
C ILE A 18 0.63 0.69 10.01
N ARG A 19 0.49 2.01 9.87
CA ARG A 19 0.91 2.77 8.67
C ARG A 19 2.31 2.42 8.16
N PRO A 20 3.38 2.35 8.97
CA PRO A 20 4.71 1.99 8.47
C PRO A 20 4.80 0.54 7.97
N MET A 21 4.06 -0.38 8.58
CA MET A 21 3.98 -1.78 8.13
C MET A 21 3.21 -1.87 6.81
N ALA A 22 2.05 -1.23 6.72
CA ALA A 22 1.23 -1.17 5.50
C ALA A 22 2.00 -0.54 4.34
N ARG A 23 2.67 0.60 4.57
CA ARG A 23 3.49 1.28 3.56
C ARG A 23 4.55 0.35 2.98
N LYS A 24 5.29 -0.35 3.84
CA LYS A 24 6.36 -1.27 3.43
C LYS A 24 5.82 -2.42 2.57
N GLU A 25 4.67 -2.96 2.92
CA GLU A 25 4.04 -4.05 2.16
C GLU A 25 3.53 -3.57 0.80
N ILE A 26 2.93 -2.37 0.75
CA ILE A 26 2.46 -1.76 -0.51
C ILE A 26 3.65 -1.47 -1.45
N GLU A 27 4.74 -0.91 -0.90
CA GLU A 27 5.99 -0.69 -1.65
C GLU A 27 6.59 -2.00 -2.15
N ARG A 28 6.51 -3.08 -1.36
CA ARG A 28 6.94 -4.41 -1.79
C ARG A 28 6.10 -4.92 -2.95
N VAL A 29 4.77 -4.88 -2.84
CA VAL A 29 3.85 -5.34 -3.90
C VAL A 29 4.06 -4.53 -5.19
N ALA A 30 4.20 -3.21 -5.09
CA ALA A 30 4.52 -2.37 -6.24
C ALA A 30 5.85 -2.79 -6.89
N LYS A 31 6.87 -3.09 -6.09
CA LYS A 31 8.19 -3.51 -6.58
C LYS A 31 8.13 -4.87 -7.27
N GLU A 32 7.42 -5.83 -6.68
CA GLU A 32 7.21 -7.17 -7.25
C GLU A 32 6.45 -7.10 -8.59
N ARG A 33 5.55 -6.12 -8.73
CA ARG A 33 4.82 -5.84 -9.98
C ARG A 33 5.62 -5.02 -11.00
N GLY A 34 6.81 -4.54 -10.65
CA GLY A 34 7.59 -3.62 -11.49
C GLY A 34 6.96 -2.23 -11.66
N LEU A 35 6.05 -1.86 -10.75
CA LEU A 35 5.38 -0.56 -10.77
C LEU A 35 6.27 0.50 -10.12
N VAL A 36 6.40 1.64 -10.80
CA VAL A 36 7.12 2.82 -10.28
C VAL A 36 6.22 3.73 -9.45
N THR A 37 4.90 3.64 -9.66
CA THR A 37 3.87 4.44 -9.00
C THR A 37 2.90 3.55 -8.24
N ILE A 38 2.69 3.85 -6.97
CA ILE A 38 1.71 3.20 -6.10
C ILE A 38 0.36 3.88 -6.34
N THR A 39 -0.58 3.11 -6.85
CA THR A 39 -1.95 3.56 -7.11
C THR A 39 -2.91 2.96 -6.08
N ALA A 40 -4.15 3.45 -6.07
CA ALA A 40 -5.25 2.88 -5.30
C ALA A 40 -5.39 1.35 -5.51
N GLN A 41 -5.16 0.87 -6.74
CA GLN A 41 -5.23 -0.55 -7.07
C GLN A 41 -4.17 -1.38 -6.34
N VAL A 42 -2.93 -0.90 -6.24
CA VAL A 42 -1.87 -1.59 -5.48
C VAL A 42 -2.24 -1.67 -4.00
N MET A 43 -2.88 -0.63 -3.46
CA MET A 43 -3.37 -0.64 -2.09
C MET A 43 -4.48 -1.67 -1.86
N ASP A 44 -5.43 -1.79 -2.78
CA ASP A 44 -6.50 -2.78 -2.69
C ASP A 44 -5.93 -4.21 -2.77
N GLU A 45 -4.99 -4.48 -3.67
CA GLU A 45 -4.29 -5.77 -3.74
C GLU A 45 -3.51 -6.09 -2.45
N THR A 46 -2.86 -5.08 -1.87
CA THR A 46 -2.09 -5.25 -0.63
C THR A 46 -3.01 -5.49 0.55
N LYS A 47 -4.16 -4.81 0.62
CA LYS A 47 -5.15 -5.00 1.67
C LYS A 47 -5.69 -6.43 1.68
N ASP A 48 -5.98 -7.00 0.52
CA ASP A 48 -6.44 -8.38 0.39
C ASP A 48 -5.40 -9.39 0.91
N LYS A 49 -4.12 -9.17 0.57
CA LYS A 49 -3.01 -9.96 1.13
C LYS A 49 -2.88 -9.78 2.65
N PHE A 50 -3.00 -8.56 3.15
CA PHE A 50 -2.84 -8.25 4.57
C PHE A 50 -3.98 -8.87 5.41
N MET A 51 -5.22 -8.79 4.93
CA MET A 51 -6.39 -9.43 5.56
C MET A 51 -6.32 -10.97 5.52
N LYS A 52 -5.67 -11.57 4.52
CA LYS A 52 -5.43 -13.02 4.49
C LYS A 52 -4.38 -13.49 5.49
N PHE A 53 -3.52 -12.60 5.97
CA PHE A 53 -2.44 -12.91 6.90
C PHE A 53 -2.80 -12.65 8.37
N MET A 54 -3.95 -12.02 8.62
CA MET A 54 -4.52 -11.75 9.94
C MET A 54 -5.59 -12.80 10.26
#